data_AF-I8U7M6-F1
#
_entry.id   AF-I8U7M6-F1
#
_cell.length_a   1.000
_cell.length_b   1.000
_cell.length_c   1.000
_cell.angle_alpha   90.00
_cell.angle_beta   90.00
_cell.angle_gamma   90.00
#
_symmetry.space_group_name_H-M   'P 1'
#
loop_
_entity.id
_entity.type
_entity.pdbx_description
1 polymer ?
#
loop_
_entity_poly.entity_id
_entity_poly.type
_entity_poly.pdbx_seq_one_letter_code
_entity_poly.pdbx_strand_id
1 'polypeptide(L)'
;MPPDKKYDARQTLAKPLLAQFKSWLDKSSESVTKESLLGAAITYSLNQWPKLVRYLDDGRLNIDNNRAEHAIKPFVIGRKAWLFANTKTGAQASAALYSLVETSKINGVEPYDYLCRLLTELPKANTQEKLQQLLPY
;
A
#
# COMPACT_ATOMS: atom_id res chain seq x y z
N MET A 1 -9.47 0.25 -16.75
CA MET A 1 -10.93 0.29 -16.47
C MET A 1 -11.20 1.38 -15.44
N PRO A 2 -12.15 2.30 -15.68
CA PRO A 2 -12.57 3.32 -14.71
C PRO A 2 -13.04 2.71 -13.38
N PRO A 3 -12.93 3.45 -12.25
CA PRO A 3 -13.35 2.96 -10.93
C PRO A 3 -14.79 2.42 -10.90
N ASP A 4 -15.75 3.13 -11.51
CA ASP A 4 -17.16 2.72 -11.47
C ASP A 4 -17.38 1.39 -12.18
N LYS A 5 -16.79 1.21 -13.36
CA LYS A 5 -16.85 -0.08 -14.08
C LYS A 5 -16.19 -1.22 -13.30
N LYS A 6 -15.11 -0.95 -12.55
CA LYS A 6 -14.50 -1.95 -11.67
C LYS A 6 -15.43 -2.31 -10.51
N TYR A 7 -16.09 -1.33 -9.92
CA TYR A 7 -17.06 -1.55 -8.86
C TYR A 7 -18.19 -2.46 -9.34
N ASP A 8 -18.83 -2.14 -10.47
CA ASP A 8 -19.93 -2.94 -11.04
C ASP A 8 -19.50 -4.39 -11.33
N ALA A 9 -18.32 -4.55 -11.94
CA ALA A 9 -17.75 -5.87 -12.20
C ALA A 9 -17.48 -6.66 -10.91
N ARG A 10 -17.05 -6.00 -9.83
CA ARG A 10 -16.81 -6.64 -8.52
C ARG A 10 -18.11 -7.05 -7.84
N GLN A 11 -19.16 -6.23 -7.93
CA GLN A 11 -20.47 -6.56 -7.37
C GLN A 11 -21.09 -7.77 -8.07
N THR A 12 -20.91 -7.89 -9.39
CA THR A 12 -21.49 -8.97 -10.20
C THR A 12 -20.66 -10.26 -10.18
N LEU A 13 -19.33 -10.16 -10.23
CA LEU A 13 -18.44 -11.32 -10.37
C LEU A 13 -17.78 -11.73 -9.06
N ALA A 14 -17.18 -10.79 -8.33
CA ALA A 14 -16.33 -11.11 -7.19
C ALA A 14 -17.12 -11.34 -5.90
N LYS A 15 -18.15 -10.54 -5.64
CA LYS A 15 -19.02 -10.65 -4.47
C LYS A 15 -19.63 -12.05 -4.28
N PRO A 16 -20.25 -12.70 -5.29
CA PRO A 16 -20.79 -14.04 -5.10
C PRO A 16 -19.71 -15.10 -4.84
N LEU A 17 -18.51 -14.95 -5.43
CA LEU A 17 -17.39 -15.86 -5.17
C LEU A 17 -16.84 -15.70 -3.74
N LEU A 18 -16.72 -14.47 -3.25
CA LEU A 18 -16.31 -14.20 -1.88
C LEU A 18 -17.35 -14.70 -0.87
N ALA A 19 -18.64 -14.58 -1.16
CA ALA A 19 -19.68 -15.14 -0.32
C ALA A 19 -19.58 -16.67 -0.22
N GLN A 20 -19.36 -17.36 -1.35
CA GLN A 20 -19.11 -18.81 -1.38
C GLN A 20 -17.86 -19.18 -0.59
N PHE A 21 -16.76 -18.45 -0.78
CA PHE A 21 -15.53 -18.67 -0.04
C PHE A 21 -15.71 -18.45 1.47
N LYS A 22 -16.46 -17.43 1.88
CA LYS A 22 -16.77 -17.18 3.29
C LYS A 22 -17.54 -18.32 3.92
N SER A 23 -18.59 -18.78 3.22
CA SER A 23 -19.39 -19.91 3.69
C SER A 23 -18.54 -21.18 3.84
N TRP A 24 -17.60 -21.40 2.92
CA TRP A 24 -16.65 -22.49 3.03
C TRP A 24 -15.69 -22.32 4.22
N LEU A 25 -15.14 -21.13 4.45
CA LEU A 25 -14.27 -20.85 5.60
C LEU A 25 -15.00 -21.06 6.93
N ASP A 26 -16.23 -20.56 7.04
CA ASP A 26 -17.04 -20.69 8.26
C ASP A 26 -17.32 -22.15 8.59
N LYS A 27 -17.78 -22.94 7.60
CA LYS A 27 -17.99 -24.40 7.77
C LYS A 27 -16.68 -25.12 8.11
N SER A 28 -15.60 -24.77 7.42
CA SER A 28 -14.30 -25.43 7.62
C SER A 28 -13.75 -25.14 9.01
N SER A 29 -14.02 -23.96 9.58
CA SER A 29 -13.58 -23.56 10.92
C SER A 29 -14.19 -24.41 12.05
N GLU A 30 -15.35 -25.02 11.82
CA GLU A 30 -16.01 -25.93 12.79
C GLU A 30 -15.36 -27.32 12.80
N SER A 31 -14.84 -27.76 11.66
CA SER A 31 -14.27 -29.11 11.47
C SER A 31 -12.75 -29.19 11.65
N VAL A 32 -12.03 -28.09 11.46
CA VAL A 32 -10.56 -28.07 11.47
C VAL A 32 -10.05 -27.61 12.82
N THR A 33 -9.09 -28.34 13.38
CA THR A 33 -8.43 -27.95 14.64
C THR A 33 -7.63 -26.66 14.45
N LYS A 34 -7.78 -25.72 15.37
CA LYS A 34 -7.19 -24.37 15.28
C LYS A 34 -5.66 -24.40 15.30
N GLU A 35 -5.09 -25.42 15.93
CA GLU A 35 -3.66 -25.65 16.10
C GLU A 35 -2.99 -26.16 14.82
N SER A 36 -3.78 -26.66 13.86
CA SER A 36 -3.24 -27.06 12.55
C SER A 36 -2.87 -25.84 11.71
N LEU A 37 -1.92 -26.00 10.78
CA LEU A 37 -1.54 -24.93 9.82
C LEU A 37 -2.76 -24.43 9.02
N LEU A 38 -3.66 -25.34 8.64
CA LEU A 38 -4.90 -25.00 7.94
C LEU A 38 -5.86 -24.22 8.85
N GLY A 39 -6.05 -24.66 10.10
CA GLY A 39 -6.90 -23.97 11.08
C GLY A 39 -6.40 -22.56 11.39
N ALA A 40 -5.08 -22.39 11.50
CA ALA A 40 -4.45 -21.08 11.64
C ALA A 40 -4.72 -20.17 10.44
N ALA A 41 -4.59 -20.69 9.21
CA ALA A 41 -4.87 -19.94 7.98
C ALA A 41 -6.35 -19.55 7.84
N ILE A 42 -7.27 -20.46 8.16
CA ILE A 42 -8.72 -20.18 8.17
C ILE A 42 -9.03 -19.09 9.20
N THR A 43 -8.55 -19.24 10.43
CA THR A 43 -8.76 -18.27 11.51
C THR A 43 -8.22 -16.89 11.13
N TYR A 44 -7.01 -16.84 10.57
CA TYR A 44 -6.42 -15.59 10.08
C TYR A 44 -7.27 -14.94 8.99
N SER A 45 -7.72 -15.72 8.00
CA SER A 45 -8.55 -15.24 6.89
C SER A 45 -9.88 -14.68 7.38
N LEU A 46 -10.53 -15.36 8.33
CA LEU A 46 -11.77 -14.90 8.96
C LEU A 46 -11.57 -13.60 9.74
N ASN A 47 -10.48 -13.49 10.50
CA ASN A 47 -10.14 -12.27 11.26
C ASN A 47 -9.86 -11.06 10.34
N GLN A 48 -9.28 -11.29 9.16
CA GLN A 48 -9.04 -10.23 8.18
C GLN A 48 -10.22 -10.00 7.23
N TRP A 49 -11.30 -10.78 7.32
CA TRP A 49 -12.44 -10.71 6.40
C TRP A 49 -12.99 -9.30 6.20
N PRO A 50 -13.22 -8.49 7.27
CA PRO A 50 -13.73 -7.13 7.11
C PRO A 50 -12.81 -6.23 6.28
N LYS A 51 -11.49 -6.49 6.25
CA LYS A 51 -10.52 -5.76 5.42
C LYS A 51 -10.47 -6.33 4.01
N LEU A 52 -10.46 -7.66 3.88
CA LEU A 52 -10.38 -8.36 2.59
C LEU A 52 -11.50 -7.93 1.65
N VAL A 53 -12.73 -7.74 2.13
CA VAL A 53 -13.86 -7.41 1.27
C VAL A 53 -13.96 -5.93 0.89
N ARG A 54 -13.16 -5.03 1.49
CA ARG A 54 -13.28 -3.57 1.26
C ARG A 54 -13.04 -3.16 -0.18
N TYR A 55 -12.22 -3.90 -0.94
CA TYR A 55 -12.00 -3.57 -2.34
C TYR A 55 -13.27 -3.71 -3.20
N LEU A 56 -14.30 -4.41 -2.72
CA LEU A 56 -15.60 -4.46 -3.38
C LEU A 56 -16.33 -3.12 -3.30
N ASP A 57 -16.06 -2.32 -2.28
CA ASP A 57 -16.81 -1.09 -1.98
C ASP A 57 -16.32 0.12 -2.78
N ASP A 58 -15.07 0.11 -3.24
CA ASP A 58 -14.49 1.19 -4.05
C ASP A 58 -13.59 0.63 -5.16
N GLY A 59 -13.92 0.98 -6.41
CA GLY A 59 -13.18 0.60 -7.61
C GLY A 59 -11.72 1.10 -7.67
N ARG A 60 -11.35 2.08 -6.84
CA ARG A 60 -9.99 2.60 -6.68
C ARG A 60 -9.10 1.68 -5.85
N LEU A 61 -9.69 0.87 -4.96
CA LEU A 61 -8.96 -0.07 -4.12
C LEU A 61 -8.53 -1.28 -4.95
N ASN A 62 -7.33 -1.78 -4.66
CA ASN A 62 -6.83 -3.05 -5.18
C ASN A 62 -7.10 -4.17 -4.15
N ILE A 63 -7.23 -5.41 -4.64
CA ILE A 63 -7.40 -6.58 -3.78
C ILE A 63 -6.09 -6.96 -3.07
N ASP A 64 -4.97 -6.67 -3.73
CA ASP A 64 -3.62 -6.94 -3.25
C ASP A 64 -2.86 -5.65 -2.92
N ASN A 65 -1.78 -5.82 -2.18
CA ASN A 65 -0.83 -4.78 -1.80
C ASN A 65 0.44 -4.78 -2.67
N ASN A 66 0.44 -5.49 -3.82
CA ASN A 66 1.67 -5.71 -4.61
C ASN A 66 2.34 -4.39 -4.99
N ARG A 67 1.56 -3.35 -5.31
CA ARG A 67 2.11 -2.02 -5.62
C ARG A 67 2.94 -1.45 -4.46
N ALA A 68 2.44 -1.57 -3.23
CA ALA A 68 3.15 -1.09 -2.05
C ALA A 68 4.41 -1.94 -1.78
N GLU A 69 4.30 -3.27 -1.95
CA GLU A 69 5.45 -4.19 -1.81
C GLU A 69 6.54 -3.91 -2.84
N HIS A 70 6.16 -3.63 -4.09
CA HIS A 70 7.10 -3.23 -5.13
C HIS A 70 7.77 -1.89 -4.81
N ALA A 71 7.02 -0.90 -4.32
CA ALA A 71 7.55 0.42 -3.98
C ALA A 71 8.55 0.36 -2.81
N ILE A 72 8.32 -0.50 -1.80
CA ILE A 72 9.23 -0.62 -0.65
C ILE A 72 10.45 -1.52 -0.93
N LYS A 73 10.38 -2.39 -1.96
CA LYS A 73 11.43 -3.37 -2.26
C LYS A 73 12.82 -2.74 -2.51
N PRO A 74 12.98 -1.66 -3.31
CA PRO A 74 14.27 -0.99 -3.47
C PRO A 74 14.87 -0.50 -2.16
N PHE A 75 14.05 0.05 -1.26
CA PHE A 75 14.49 0.48 0.07
C PHE A 75 14.94 -0.71 0.93
N VAL A 76 14.18 -1.81 0.93
CA VAL A 76 14.53 -3.04 1.69
C VAL A 76 15.83 -3.67 1.18
N ILE A 77 16.12 -3.58 -0.11
CA ILE A 77 17.39 -4.04 -0.69
C ILE A 77 18.52 -3.07 -0.30
N GLY A 78 18.30 -1.76 -0.49
CA GLY A 78 19.28 -0.71 -0.17
C GLY A 78 19.72 -0.71 1.29
N ARG A 79 18.79 -0.87 2.25
CA ARG A 79 19.13 -0.89 3.68
C ARG A 79 20.10 -2.01 4.07
N LYS A 80 20.13 -3.13 3.32
CA LYS A 80 21.10 -4.21 3.58
C LYS A 80 22.53 -3.79 3.22
N ALA A 81 22.70 -2.83 2.31
CA ALA A 81 23.99 -2.28 1.91
C ALA A 81 24.41 -1.05 2.74
N TRP A 82 23.47 -0.38 3.42
CA TRP A 82 23.77 0.77 4.29
C TRP A 82 24.16 0.33 5.70
N LEU A 83 25.32 -0.31 5.82
CA LEU A 83 25.80 -0.96 7.05
C LEU A 83 25.88 -0.04 8.30
N PHE A 84 25.84 1.29 8.11
CA PHE A 84 25.91 2.29 9.18
C PHE A 84 24.62 3.09 9.39
N ALA A 85 23.54 2.77 8.67
CA ALA A 85 22.23 3.42 8.82
C ALA A 85 21.39 2.74 9.92
N ASN A 86 21.82 2.86 11.19
CA ASN A 86 21.21 2.15 12.32
C ASN A 86 20.46 3.04 13.34
N THR A 87 20.35 4.35 13.08
CA THR A 87 19.71 5.28 14.01
C THR A 87 18.23 5.47 13.69
N LYS A 88 17.41 5.68 14.72
CA LYS A 88 15.98 6.02 14.55
C LYS A 88 15.80 7.25 13.66
N THR A 89 16.62 8.28 13.87
CA THR A 89 16.60 9.52 13.08
C THR A 89 16.95 9.25 11.61
N GLY A 90 17.96 8.43 11.33
CA GLY A 90 18.31 8.03 9.97
C GLY A 90 17.19 7.23 9.28
N ALA A 91 16.51 6.36 10.02
CA ALA A 91 15.35 5.62 9.50
C ALA A 91 14.18 6.56 9.15
N GLN A 92 13.90 7.55 10.00
CA GLN A 92 12.85 8.56 9.73
C GLN A 92 13.19 9.43 8.52
N ALA A 93 14.43 9.93 8.43
CA ALA A 93 14.90 10.72 7.29
C ALA A 93 14.83 9.92 5.98
N SER A 94 15.24 8.66 6.01
CA SER A 94 15.17 7.77 4.84
C SER A 94 13.72 7.51 4.44
N ALA A 95 12.83 7.23 5.39
CA ALA A 95 11.41 7.03 5.10
C ALA A 95 10.77 8.27 4.45
N ALA A 96 11.11 9.48 4.93
CA ALA A 96 10.64 10.73 4.33
C ALA A 96 11.15 10.89 2.89
N LEU A 97 12.45 10.71 2.66
CA LEU A 97 13.05 10.82 1.32
C LEU A 97 12.45 9.82 0.32
N TYR A 98 12.34 8.55 0.70
CA TYR A 98 11.75 7.52 -0.16
C TYR A 98 10.27 7.77 -0.41
N SER A 99 9.53 8.30 0.57
CA SER A 99 8.13 8.69 0.37
C SER A 99 8.01 9.79 -0.69
N LEU A 100 8.89 10.80 -0.67
CA LEU A 100 8.92 11.85 -1.70
C LEU A 100 9.24 11.30 -3.09
N VAL A 101 10.23 10.42 -3.19
CA VAL A 101 10.64 9.78 -4.45
C VAL A 101 9.54 8.88 -5.02
N GLU A 102 8.88 8.07 -4.19
CA GLU A 102 7.80 7.21 -4.67
C GLU A 102 6.55 8.04 -5.04
N THR A 103 6.29 9.15 -4.34
CA THR A 103 5.19 10.06 -4.69
C THR A 103 5.45 10.76 -6.02
N SER A 104 6.66 11.22 -6.31
CA SER A 104 6.98 11.83 -7.61
C SER A 104 6.82 10.84 -8.77
N LYS A 105 7.29 9.60 -8.61
CA LYS A 105 7.08 8.53 -9.59
C LYS A 105 5.60 8.25 -9.86
N ILE A 106 4.77 8.17 -8.80
CA ILE A 106 3.33 7.91 -8.92
C ILE A 106 2.62 9.03 -9.72
N ASN A 107 3.10 10.27 -9.60
CA ASN A 107 2.55 11.42 -10.32
C ASN A 107 3.23 11.70 -11.66
N GLY A 108 4.13 10.82 -12.13
CA GLY A 108 4.81 10.97 -13.41
C GLY A 108 5.86 12.09 -13.44
N VAL A 109 6.30 12.56 -12.27
CA VAL A 109 7.37 13.55 -12.13
C VAL A 109 8.70 12.81 -11.97
N GLU A 110 9.70 13.19 -12.77
CA GLU A 110 11.05 12.62 -12.67
C GLU A 110 11.65 12.95 -11.28
N PRO A 111 12.04 11.93 -10.48
CA PRO A 111 12.44 12.16 -9.08
C PRO A 111 13.67 13.04 -8.87
N TYR A 112 14.67 12.95 -9.75
CA TYR A 112 15.88 13.77 -9.63
C TYR A 112 15.57 15.26 -9.85
N ASP A 113 14.87 15.59 -10.93
CA ASP A 113 14.45 16.96 -11.26
C ASP A 113 13.57 17.54 -10.16
N TYR A 114 12.65 16.73 -9.64
CA TYR A 114 11.81 17.09 -8.50
C TYR A 114 12.63 17.43 -7.26
N LEU A 115 13.57 16.56 -6.86
CA LEU A 115 14.39 16.77 -5.67
C LEU A 115 15.31 18.00 -5.83
N CYS A 116 15.90 18.20 -7.01
CA CYS A 116 16.69 19.39 -7.32
C CYS A 116 15.87 20.66 -7.16
N ARG A 117 14.67 20.71 -7.73
CA ARG A 117 13.74 21.84 -7.59
C ARG A 117 13.34 22.04 -6.13
N LEU A 118 12.93 20.96 -5.44
CA LEU A 118 12.53 21.00 -4.04
C LEU A 118 13.63 21.61 -3.18
N LEU A 119 14.86 21.10 -3.25
CA LEU A 119 15.97 21.58 -2.42
C LEU A 119 16.41 23.01 -2.78
N THR A 120 16.22 23.44 -4.03
CA THR A 120 16.53 24.81 -4.48
C THR A 120 15.49 25.83 -4.01
N GLU A 121 14.21 25.46 -4.03
CA GLU A 121 13.11 26.38 -3.76
C GLU A 121 12.62 26.34 -2.31
N LEU A 122 12.86 25.24 -1.59
CA LEU A 122 12.43 25.06 -0.19
C LEU A 122 12.88 26.20 0.74
N PRO A 123 14.13 26.72 0.68
CA PRO A 123 14.54 27.85 1.52
C PRO A 123 13.77 29.15 1.24
N LYS A 124 13.16 29.28 0.05
CA LYS A 124 12.38 30.45 -0.37
C LYS A 124 10.88 30.30 -0.04
N ALA A 125 10.44 29.10 0.29
CA ALA A 125 9.05 28.78 0.61
C ALA A 125 8.73 29.15 2.07
N ASN A 126 8.40 30.42 2.28
CA ASN A 126 8.08 30.97 3.60
C ASN A 126 6.57 31.00 3.93
N THR A 127 5.72 30.46 3.06
CA THR A 127 4.28 30.33 3.30
C THR A 127 3.82 28.90 3.01
N GLN A 128 2.70 28.53 3.63
CA GLN A 128 2.08 27.22 3.41
C GLN A 128 1.73 27.00 1.94
N GLU A 129 1.27 28.03 1.21
CA GLU A 129 0.94 27.89 -0.21
C GLU A 129 2.18 27.61 -1.05
N LYS A 130 3.29 28.30 -0.77
CA LYS A 130 4.56 28.05 -1.46
C LYS A 130 5.09 26.64 -1.19
N LEU A 131 4.94 26.14 0.05
CA LEU A 131 5.31 24.77 0.39
C LEU A 131 4.45 23.75 -0.36
N GLN A 132 3.14 23.99 -0.49
CA GLN A 132 2.24 23.13 -1.24
C GLN A 132 2.61 23.06 -2.72
N GLN A 133 3.05 24.16 -3.32
CA GLN A 133 3.53 24.20 -4.71
C GLN A 133 4.81 23.39 -4.96
N LEU A 134 5.51 22.98 -3.90
CA LEU A 134 6.68 22.11 -3.97
C LEU A 134 6.34 20.63 -3.81
N LEU A 135 5.07 20.27 -3.60
CA LEU A 135 4.66 18.87 -3.54
C LEU A 135 4.61 18.26 -4.95
N PRO A 136 4.85 16.94 -5.08
CA PRO A 136 4.95 16.30 -6.38
C PRO A 136 3.58 15.84 -6.90
N TYR A 137 2.54 16.69 -6.84
CA TYR A 137 1.19 16.45 -7.37
C TYR A 137 0.37 17.73 -7.52
#